data_AF-A0A0D3DBU6-F1
#
_entry.id   AF-A0A0D3DBU6-F1
#
_cell.length_a   1.000
_cell.length_b   1.000
_cell.length_c   1.000
_cell.angle_alpha   90.00
_cell.angle_beta   90.00
_cell.angle_gamma   90.00
#
_symmetry.space_group_name_H-M   'P 1'
#
loop_
_entity.id
_entity.type
_entity.pdbx_description
1 polymer ?
#
loop_
_entity_poly.entity_id
_entity_poly.type
_entity_poly.pdbx_seq_one_letter_code
_entity_poly.pdbx_strand_id
1 'polypeptide(L)'
;MTESMNMIHQFCDRLISPEKARTTRIFFPEANEVKFAKKNVFEGTYFKLDYLTKPSLFEDFGFFERVKMSDRVKPEDELFLVAYPYFNVNEMLVVEELYKEAVVNTDRKLIIFNGELDRIRSGYYPKFFYPKLGALTETLLPKMETVYYIHNFKGQKGGVLFRCYPGPWQVLRRTRNKCVCVHQQESMPSLKEPLTHTHTEGEAKMVSGSGICSKRVVVDARHHMLGRLASIVAKELLNGQKVVIVRCEEICLSGGLVRQKMKYMRFLRKRMNTKPSHGPIHFRAPSKIFWRTVRGMIPHKTKRGAAALARMKVFEGVPPPYDKVKRMVIPDALKVLRLQAGHKYCLLGRLSSEVGWNHYDTIKELEAKRKERSQVVYERKKQLNKLRAKAEKVAEEKLGAQLEILAPVKY
;
A
#
# COMPACT_ATOMS: atom_id res chain seq x y z
N MET A 1 24.43 5.52 -5.02
CA MET A 1 24.77 5.57 -6.46
C MET A 1 26.09 4.86 -6.73
N THR A 2 27.20 5.26 -6.09
CA THR A 2 28.54 4.67 -6.30
C THR A 2 28.59 3.15 -6.05
N GLU A 3 27.94 2.66 -5.01
CA GLU A 3 27.94 1.23 -4.66
C GLU A 3 27.27 0.35 -5.73
N SER A 4 26.11 0.76 -6.27
CA SER A 4 25.44 0.04 -7.36
C SER A 4 26.30 0.01 -8.63
N MET A 5 26.96 1.12 -8.98
CA MET A 5 27.85 1.18 -10.13
C MET A 5 29.06 0.24 -9.95
N ASN A 6 29.64 0.20 -8.76
CA ASN A 6 30.74 -0.70 -8.44
C ASN A 6 30.33 -2.17 -8.48
N MET A 7 29.12 -2.51 -8.02
CA MET A 7 28.59 -3.88 -8.14
C MET A 7 28.40 -4.30 -9.60
N ILE A 8 27.92 -3.39 -10.45
CA ILE A 8 27.80 -3.63 -11.89
C ILE A 8 29.19 -3.83 -12.51
N HIS A 9 30.17 -2.99 -12.16
CA HIS A 9 31.55 -3.15 -12.62
C HIS A 9 32.12 -4.52 -12.24
N GLN A 10 32.01 -4.91 -10.97
CA GLN A 10 32.49 -6.22 -10.48
C GLN A 10 31.77 -7.39 -11.15
N PHE A 11 30.47 -7.24 -11.46
CA PHE A 11 29.73 -8.23 -12.23
C PHE A 11 30.29 -8.34 -13.66
N CYS A 12 30.49 -7.20 -14.32
CA CYS A 12 31.04 -7.13 -15.66
C CYS A 12 32.44 -7.75 -15.73
N ASP A 13 33.34 -7.42 -14.81
CA ASP A 13 34.70 -7.94 -14.78
C ASP A 13 34.76 -9.46 -14.61
N ARG A 14 33.83 -10.03 -13.83
CA ARG A 14 33.83 -11.46 -13.52
C ARG A 14 33.15 -12.31 -14.57
N LEU A 15 32.10 -11.80 -15.20
CA LEU A 15 31.21 -12.61 -16.05
C LEU A 15 31.26 -12.22 -17.53
N ILE A 16 31.79 -11.06 -17.88
CA ILE A 16 31.92 -10.63 -19.26
C ILE A 16 33.38 -10.76 -19.67
N SER A 17 33.64 -11.63 -20.66
CA SER A 17 34.98 -11.77 -21.21
C SER A 17 35.45 -10.44 -21.84
N PRO A 18 36.76 -10.17 -21.86
CA PRO A 18 37.30 -8.93 -22.45
C PRO A 18 36.86 -8.71 -23.92
N GLU A 19 36.67 -9.79 -24.68
CA GLU A 19 36.16 -9.74 -26.06
C GLU A 19 34.72 -9.23 -26.12
N LYS A 20 33.85 -9.71 -25.22
CA LYS A 20 32.44 -9.30 -25.13
C LYS A 20 32.25 -7.92 -24.51
N ALA A 21 33.27 -7.37 -23.83
CA ALA A 21 33.19 -6.03 -23.27
C ALA A 21 32.94 -4.97 -24.37
N ARG A 22 33.52 -5.14 -25.55
CA ARG A 22 33.35 -4.25 -26.71
C ARG A 22 31.95 -4.33 -27.35
N THR A 23 31.29 -5.48 -27.22
CA THR A 23 29.93 -5.73 -27.71
C THR A 23 28.86 -5.56 -26.63
N THR A 24 29.26 -5.22 -25.41
CA THR A 24 28.35 -4.98 -24.28
C THR A 24 28.08 -3.48 -24.13
N ARG A 25 26.79 -3.13 -24.08
CA ARG A 25 26.32 -1.78 -23.81
C ARG A 25 25.61 -1.69 -22.46
N ILE A 26 26.03 -0.73 -21.64
CA ILE A 26 25.47 -0.45 -20.32
C ILE A 26 24.66 0.84 -20.39
N PHE A 27 23.38 0.76 -20.03
CA PHE A 27 22.47 1.89 -19.94
C PHE A 27 22.28 2.32 -18.48
N PHE A 28 22.61 3.58 -18.18
CA PHE A 28 22.30 4.24 -16.91
C PHE A 28 20.99 5.05 -17.00
N PRO A 29 20.35 5.41 -15.89
CA PRO A 29 19.12 6.21 -15.93
C PRO A 29 19.28 7.56 -16.66
N GLU A 30 20.36 8.28 -16.36
CA GLU A 30 20.60 9.64 -16.83
C GLU A 30 22.00 9.87 -17.44
N ALA A 31 22.13 10.88 -18.30
CA ALA A 31 23.39 11.25 -18.93
C ALA A 31 24.49 11.70 -17.94
N ASN A 32 24.11 12.32 -16.82
CA ASN A 32 25.05 12.74 -15.79
C ASN A 32 25.70 11.54 -15.10
N GLU A 33 24.93 10.47 -14.89
CA GLU A 33 25.44 9.21 -14.35
C GLU A 33 26.43 8.55 -15.30
N VAL A 34 26.19 8.60 -16.61
CA VAL A 34 27.15 8.09 -17.61
C VAL A 34 28.48 8.83 -17.53
N LYS A 35 28.46 10.16 -17.42
CA LYS A 35 29.67 10.97 -17.28
C LYS A 35 30.44 10.58 -16.01
N PHE A 36 29.72 10.41 -14.90
CA PHE A 36 30.30 10.00 -13.64
C PHE A 36 30.88 8.57 -13.71
N ALA A 37 30.14 7.63 -14.27
CA ALA A 37 30.52 6.23 -14.42
C ALA A 37 31.77 6.09 -15.32
N LYS A 38 31.81 6.81 -16.44
CA LYS A 38 32.99 6.85 -17.34
C LYS A 38 34.26 7.32 -16.63
N LYS A 39 34.15 8.34 -15.77
CA LYS A 39 35.30 8.95 -15.12
C LYS A 39 35.79 8.17 -13.90
N ASN A 40 34.88 7.62 -13.11
CA ASN A 40 35.23 7.15 -11.75
C ASN A 40 35.11 5.64 -11.55
N VAL A 41 34.34 4.93 -12.38
CA VAL A 41 34.02 3.52 -12.15
C VAL A 41 34.48 2.63 -13.29
N PHE A 42 34.24 3.04 -14.54
CA PHE A 42 34.53 2.26 -15.75
C PHE A 42 35.74 2.83 -16.51
N GLU A 43 36.59 3.60 -15.85
CA GLU A 43 37.79 4.15 -16.46
C GLU A 43 38.72 3.03 -16.93
N GLY A 44 39.19 3.09 -18.17
CA GLY A 44 40.04 2.05 -18.77
C GLY A 44 39.31 0.78 -19.24
N THR A 45 37.98 0.70 -19.10
CA THR A 45 37.20 -0.43 -19.61
C THR A 45 36.74 -0.23 -21.06
N TYR A 46 36.49 -1.33 -21.77
CA TYR A 46 35.99 -1.31 -23.16
C TYR A 46 34.45 -1.27 -23.26
N PHE A 47 33.73 -1.16 -22.14
CA PHE A 47 32.28 -1.16 -22.12
C PHE A 47 31.69 0.11 -22.77
N LYS A 48 30.66 -0.05 -23.59
CA LYS A 48 29.93 1.08 -24.19
C LYS A 48 28.91 1.59 -23.18
N LEU A 49 29.07 2.82 -22.67
CA LEU A 49 28.14 3.43 -21.70
C LEU A 49 27.20 4.44 -22.35
N ASP A 50 25.90 4.29 -22.11
CA ASP A 50 24.81 5.12 -22.62
C ASP A 50 23.73 5.32 -21.53
N TYR A 51 22.65 6.05 -21.82
CA TYR A 51 21.61 6.37 -20.85
C TYR A 51 20.18 6.18 -21.38
N LEU A 52 19.22 5.93 -20.49
CA LEU A 52 17.82 5.69 -20.79
C LEU A 52 17.02 6.97 -21.02
N THR A 53 17.22 8.01 -20.20
CA THR A 53 16.42 9.25 -20.26
C THR A 53 17.30 10.49 -20.39
N LYS A 54 16.93 11.42 -21.27
CA LYS A 54 17.55 12.76 -21.30
C LYS A 54 17.03 13.58 -20.12
N PRO A 55 17.85 14.45 -19.50
CA PRO A 55 17.36 15.40 -18.51
C PRO A 55 16.67 16.57 -19.23
N SER A 56 15.34 16.60 -19.23
CA SER A 56 14.60 17.77 -19.72
C SER A 56 13.23 17.89 -19.02
N LEU A 57 13.19 18.75 -17.99
CA LEU A 57 12.00 19.28 -17.29
C LEU A 57 10.91 19.88 -18.22
N PHE A 58 11.12 19.93 -19.53
CA PHE A 58 10.24 20.55 -20.53
C PHE A 58 9.59 19.54 -21.51
N GLU A 59 9.97 18.26 -21.51
CA GLU A 59 9.40 17.25 -22.43
C GLU A 59 7.95 16.87 -22.11
N ASP A 60 7.46 17.18 -20.90
CA ASP A 60 6.05 17.03 -20.52
C ASP A 60 5.12 18.01 -21.30
N PHE A 61 5.67 18.96 -22.07
CA PHE A 61 4.92 19.93 -22.87
C PHE A 61 4.92 19.70 -24.39
N GLY A 62 5.46 18.57 -24.89
CA GLY A 62 5.15 18.10 -26.25
C GLY A 62 5.81 18.83 -27.43
N PHE A 63 6.97 19.46 -27.24
CA PHE A 63 7.78 20.00 -28.32
C PHE A 63 9.16 19.31 -28.31
N PHE A 64 9.59 18.77 -29.45
CA PHE A 64 10.83 18.04 -29.78
C PHE A 64 10.78 16.50 -29.87
N GLU A 65 11.56 15.99 -30.84
CA GLU A 65 11.60 14.60 -31.32
C GLU A 65 12.04 13.60 -30.24
N ARG A 66 11.23 12.56 -30.09
CA ARG A 66 11.52 11.40 -29.23
C ARG A 66 12.66 10.60 -29.87
N VAL A 67 13.85 10.64 -29.27
CA VAL A 67 14.97 9.76 -29.68
C VAL A 67 14.58 8.33 -29.36
N LYS A 68 14.49 7.45 -30.37
CA LYS A 68 14.16 6.04 -30.19
C LYS A 68 15.36 5.27 -29.65
N MET A 69 15.10 4.18 -28.91
CA MET A 69 16.19 3.32 -28.44
C MET A 69 16.89 2.59 -29.58
N SER A 70 16.18 2.29 -30.68
CA SER A 70 16.75 1.78 -31.93
C SER A 70 17.95 2.58 -32.42
N ASP A 71 17.94 3.89 -32.26
CA ASP A 71 18.97 4.78 -32.81
C ASP A 71 20.25 4.76 -31.96
N ARG A 72 20.15 4.30 -30.71
CA ARG A 72 21.26 4.21 -29.75
C ARG A 72 21.94 2.85 -29.76
N VAL A 73 21.23 1.82 -30.19
CA VAL A 73 21.74 0.45 -30.28
C VAL A 73 22.46 0.25 -31.60
N LYS A 74 23.69 -0.26 -31.55
CA LYS A 74 24.45 -0.60 -32.76
C LYS A 74 24.25 -2.07 -33.15
N PRO A 75 24.38 -2.43 -34.43
CA PRO A 75 24.30 -3.83 -34.88
C PRO A 75 25.24 -4.79 -34.15
N GLU A 76 26.43 -4.29 -33.81
CA GLU A 76 27.52 -4.99 -33.10
C GLU A 76 27.22 -5.30 -31.63
N ASP A 77 26.20 -4.66 -31.03
CA ASP A 77 25.93 -4.81 -29.61
C ASP A 77 25.18 -6.13 -29.38
N GLU A 78 25.75 -7.02 -28.56
CA GLU A 78 25.20 -8.36 -28.30
C GLU A 78 24.53 -8.47 -26.92
N LEU A 79 25.01 -7.68 -25.96
CA LEU A 79 24.54 -7.70 -24.57
C LEU A 79 24.16 -6.28 -24.11
N PHE A 80 22.95 -6.14 -23.59
CA PHE A 80 22.46 -4.91 -22.97
C PHE A 80 22.34 -5.08 -21.47
N LEU A 81 23.03 -4.24 -20.71
CA LEU A 81 22.93 -4.18 -19.26
C LEU A 81 22.24 -2.87 -18.88
N VAL A 82 21.12 -2.94 -18.17
CA VAL A 82 20.39 -1.77 -17.70
C VAL A 82 20.58 -1.62 -16.20
N ALA A 83 21.17 -0.49 -15.80
CA ALA A 83 21.47 -0.16 -14.43
C ALA A 83 20.25 0.50 -13.75
N TYR A 84 19.66 -0.20 -12.78
CA TYR A 84 18.68 0.28 -11.80
C TYR A 84 17.60 1.23 -12.33
N PRO A 85 16.76 0.79 -13.28
CA PRO A 85 15.69 1.61 -13.87
C PRO A 85 14.50 1.79 -12.92
N TYR A 86 14.70 2.43 -11.76
CA TYR A 86 13.66 2.62 -10.73
C TYR A 86 13.36 4.09 -10.40
N PHE A 87 14.17 5.05 -10.87
CA PHE A 87 14.07 6.43 -10.40
C PHE A 87 12.89 7.16 -11.06
N ASN A 88 12.75 6.99 -12.37
CA ASN A 88 11.64 7.51 -13.17
C ASN A 88 10.75 6.39 -13.72
N VAL A 89 9.44 6.59 -13.67
CA VAL A 89 8.43 5.68 -14.26
C VAL A 89 8.67 5.44 -15.76
N ASN A 90 9.21 6.45 -16.45
CA ASN A 90 9.52 6.37 -17.88
C ASN A 90 10.70 5.43 -18.19
N GLU A 91 11.65 5.22 -17.27
CA GLU A 91 12.82 4.35 -17.50
C GLU A 91 12.38 2.93 -17.85
N MET A 92 11.45 2.36 -17.09
CA MET A 92 10.94 1.01 -17.36
C MET A 92 10.17 0.89 -18.67
N LEU A 93 9.55 1.97 -19.15
CA LEU A 93 8.90 1.99 -20.46
C LEU A 93 9.94 1.99 -21.59
N VAL A 94 11.03 2.73 -21.41
CA VAL A 94 12.17 2.75 -22.35
C VAL A 94 12.87 1.39 -22.37
N VAL A 95 12.95 0.69 -21.23
CA VAL A 95 13.46 -0.68 -21.17
C VAL A 95 12.56 -1.66 -21.93
N GLU A 96 11.23 -1.49 -21.86
CA GLU A 96 10.31 -2.30 -22.68
C GLU A 96 10.50 -2.04 -24.17
N GLU A 97 10.69 -0.78 -24.56
CA GLU A 97 10.99 -0.38 -25.95
C GLU A 97 12.31 -1.01 -26.43
N LEU A 98 13.38 -0.88 -25.64
CA LEU A 98 14.67 -1.51 -25.91
C LEU A 98 14.54 -3.03 -26.07
N TYR A 99 13.79 -3.70 -25.20
CA TYR A 99 13.55 -5.13 -25.31
C TYR A 99 12.82 -5.48 -26.62
N LYS A 100 11.74 -4.76 -26.96
CA LYS A 100 10.95 -5.02 -28.17
C LYS A 100 11.73 -4.78 -29.46
N GLU A 101 12.57 -3.75 -29.49
CA GLU A 101 13.27 -3.34 -30.72
C GLU A 101 14.60 -4.05 -30.91
N ALA A 102 15.38 -4.24 -29.84
CA ALA A 102 16.74 -4.75 -29.95
C ALA A 102 16.89 -6.23 -29.61
N VAL A 103 15.99 -6.80 -28.78
CA VAL A 103 16.17 -8.13 -28.17
C VAL A 103 15.15 -9.14 -28.68
N VAL A 104 13.89 -8.72 -28.85
CA VAL A 104 12.86 -9.60 -29.40
C VAL A 104 13.24 -9.97 -30.84
N ASN A 105 13.15 -11.26 -31.16
CA ASN A 105 13.52 -11.86 -32.45
C ASN A 105 15.02 -11.79 -32.79
N THR A 106 15.90 -11.53 -31.82
CA THR A 106 17.36 -11.60 -31.99
C THR A 106 17.97 -12.51 -30.94
N ASP A 107 19.25 -12.88 -31.12
CA ASP A 107 20.01 -13.65 -30.11
C ASP A 107 20.58 -12.78 -28.98
N ARG A 108 20.36 -11.45 -29.05
CA ARG A 108 20.88 -10.49 -28.08
C ARG A 108 20.26 -10.72 -26.70
N LYS A 109 20.98 -10.35 -25.64
CA LYS A 109 20.53 -10.55 -24.26
C LYS A 109 20.34 -9.22 -23.54
N LEU A 110 19.39 -9.17 -22.61
CA LEU A 110 19.10 -8.01 -21.78
C LEU A 110 19.15 -8.41 -20.31
N ILE A 111 19.97 -7.71 -19.53
CA ILE A 111 20.11 -7.90 -18.08
C ILE A 111 19.72 -6.61 -17.38
N ILE A 112 18.90 -6.71 -16.33
CA ILE A 112 18.52 -5.56 -15.50
C ILE A 112 19.11 -5.75 -14.10
N PHE A 113 19.85 -4.76 -13.64
CA PHE A 113 20.35 -4.70 -12.26
C PHE A 113 19.44 -3.83 -11.41
N ASN A 114 19.08 -4.29 -10.21
CA ASN A 114 18.42 -3.47 -9.17
C ASN A 114 17.21 -2.62 -9.65
N GLY A 115 16.37 -3.12 -10.55
CA GLY A 115 15.26 -2.34 -11.15
C GLY A 115 14.01 -2.13 -10.29
N GLU A 116 14.03 -2.48 -8.99
CA GLU A 116 12.90 -2.34 -8.04
C GLU A 116 11.50 -2.74 -8.62
N LEU A 117 11.47 -3.82 -9.42
CA LEU A 117 10.28 -4.26 -10.18
C LEU A 117 9.08 -4.61 -9.28
N ASP A 118 9.32 -4.79 -7.98
CA ASP A 118 8.32 -5.07 -6.96
C ASP A 118 7.25 -3.99 -6.86
N ARG A 119 7.60 -2.70 -7.08
CA ARG A 119 6.60 -1.61 -7.09
C ARG A 119 5.58 -1.80 -8.22
N ILE A 120 6.05 -2.21 -9.40
CA ILE A 120 5.20 -2.47 -10.56
C ILE A 120 4.36 -3.74 -10.30
N ARG A 121 4.98 -4.82 -9.85
CA ARG A 121 4.32 -6.11 -9.55
C ARG A 121 3.28 -6.03 -8.43
N SER A 122 3.55 -5.24 -7.39
CA SER A 122 2.65 -5.04 -6.25
C SER A 122 1.43 -4.16 -6.59
N GLY A 123 1.44 -3.49 -7.74
CA GLY A 123 0.40 -2.53 -8.12
C GLY A 123 0.48 -1.23 -7.32
N TYR A 124 1.68 -0.85 -6.87
CA TYR A 124 1.95 0.45 -6.24
C TYR A 124 1.49 1.60 -7.15
N TYR A 125 1.70 1.46 -8.46
CA TYR A 125 1.18 2.36 -9.48
C TYR A 125 -0.20 1.89 -9.95
N PRO A 126 -1.28 2.64 -9.65
CA PRO A 126 -2.62 2.21 -10.06
C PRO A 126 -2.75 2.22 -11.59
N LYS A 127 -3.18 1.10 -12.19
CA LYS A 127 -3.35 0.94 -13.65
C LYS A 127 -4.17 2.06 -14.32
N PHE A 128 -5.10 2.67 -13.58
CA PHE A 128 -5.92 3.78 -14.09
C PHE A 128 -5.10 5.04 -14.40
N PHE A 129 -4.11 5.38 -13.58
CA PHE A 129 -3.26 6.55 -13.78
C PHE A 129 -2.02 6.24 -14.62
N TYR A 130 -1.57 4.98 -14.62
CA TYR A 130 -0.37 4.53 -15.34
C TYR A 130 -0.66 3.28 -16.19
N PRO A 131 -1.49 3.40 -17.26
CA PRO A 131 -1.92 2.23 -18.04
C PRO A 131 -0.75 1.52 -18.73
N LYS A 132 0.21 2.28 -19.28
CA LYS A 132 1.42 1.74 -19.93
C LYS A 132 2.28 0.93 -18.96
N LEU A 133 2.50 1.46 -17.76
CA LEU A 133 3.27 0.76 -16.73
C LEU A 133 2.53 -0.48 -16.21
N GLY A 134 1.21 -0.38 -16.07
CA GLY A 134 0.36 -1.51 -15.71
C GLY A 134 0.44 -2.67 -16.72
N ALA A 135 0.56 -2.35 -18.01
CA ALA A 135 0.71 -3.34 -19.08
C ALA A 135 2.01 -4.13 -18.97
N LEU A 136 3.10 -3.54 -18.44
CA LEU A 136 4.39 -4.24 -18.24
C LEU A 136 4.26 -5.53 -17.42
N THR A 137 3.29 -5.56 -16.48
CA THR A 137 3.05 -6.74 -15.63
C THR A 137 2.53 -7.93 -16.44
N GLU A 138 1.92 -7.67 -17.60
CA GLU A 138 1.33 -8.67 -18.49
C GLU A 138 2.23 -8.93 -19.72
N THR A 139 3.06 -7.95 -20.14
CA THR A 139 3.88 -8.05 -21.35
C THR A 139 5.32 -8.46 -21.09
N LEU A 140 6.08 -7.63 -20.36
CA LEU A 140 7.54 -7.74 -20.22
C LEU A 140 7.92 -8.58 -19.00
N LEU A 141 7.33 -8.30 -17.84
CA LEU A 141 7.73 -8.92 -16.58
C LEU A 141 7.57 -10.45 -16.53
N PRO A 142 6.55 -11.07 -17.16
CA PRO A 142 6.43 -12.53 -17.21
C PRO A 142 7.52 -13.22 -18.04
N LYS A 143 8.13 -12.49 -18.99
CA LYS A 143 9.22 -13.00 -19.85
C LYS A 143 10.59 -12.93 -19.18
N MET A 144 10.69 -12.25 -18.03
CA MET A 144 11.94 -12.06 -17.31
C MET A 144 12.21 -13.20 -16.34
N GLU A 145 13.39 -13.81 -16.45
CA GLU A 145 13.88 -14.73 -15.44
C GLU A 145 14.64 -14.00 -14.34
N THR A 146 14.28 -14.26 -13.08
CA THR A 146 14.93 -13.65 -11.93
C THR A 146 16.10 -14.51 -11.48
N VAL A 147 17.33 -14.06 -11.76
CA VAL A 147 18.56 -14.77 -11.44
C VAL A 147 18.95 -14.65 -9.96
N TYR A 148 18.91 -13.44 -9.42
CA TYR A 148 19.25 -13.17 -8.02
C TYR A 148 18.24 -12.19 -7.43
N TYR A 149 17.71 -12.50 -6.25
CA TYR A 149 16.70 -11.69 -5.60
C TYR A 149 16.80 -11.76 -4.08
N ILE A 150 16.73 -10.60 -3.44
CA ILE A 150 16.65 -10.46 -1.99
C ILE A 150 15.58 -9.43 -1.67
N HIS A 151 14.56 -9.83 -0.92
CA HIS A 151 13.56 -8.92 -0.39
C HIS A 151 13.34 -9.16 1.10
N ASN A 152 13.59 -8.13 1.91
CA ASN A 152 13.46 -8.20 3.35
C ASN A 152 12.04 -7.79 3.78
N PHE A 153 11.27 -8.73 4.32
CA PHE A 153 9.97 -8.44 4.93
C PHE A 153 10.16 -7.72 6.26
N LYS A 154 9.56 -6.52 6.39
CA LYS A 154 9.60 -5.71 7.62
C LYS A 154 8.59 -6.23 8.65
N GLY A 155 9.00 -6.32 9.94
CA GLY A 155 8.11 -6.68 11.06
C GLY A 155 8.80 -7.46 12.18
N GLN A 156 8.09 -7.70 13.29
CA GLN A 156 8.62 -8.44 14.45
C GLN A 156 9.02 -9.90 14.14
N LYS A 157 8.41 -10.50 13.13
CA LYS A 157 8.76 -11.83 12.59
C LYS A 157 9.32 -11.68 11.16
N GLY A 158 10.25 -10.74 10.97
CA GLY A 158 10.86 -10.47 9.67
C GLY A 158 11.46 -11.73 9.02
N GLY A 159 11.33 -11.81 7.71
CA GLY A 159 11.88 -12.88 6.88
C GLY A 159 12.49 -12.30 5.61
N VAL A 160 13.20 -13.14 4.87
CA VAL A 160 13.84 -12.77 3.60
C VAL A 160 13.28 -13.67 2.52
N LEU A 161 12.70 -13.08 1.48
CA LEU A 161 12.45 -13.78 0.24
C LEU A 161 13.75 -13.77 -0.56
N PHE A 162 14.30 -14.95 -0.81
CA PHE A 162 15.59 -15.14 -1.44
C PHE A 162 15.44 -16.02 -2.68
N ARG A 163 16.17 -15.69 -3.75
CA ARG A 163 16.41 -16.58 -4.88
C ARG A 163 17.83 -16.42 -5.40
N CYS A 164 18.45 -17.55 -5.71
CA CYS A 164 19.68 -17.64 -6.48
C CYS A 164 19.51 -18.78 -7.49
N TYR A 165 19.36 -18.44 -8.77
CA TYR A 165 19.17 -19.40 -9.86
C TYR A 165 20.40 -20.34 -9.98
N PRO A 166 20.22 -21.65 -10.25
CA PRO A 166 18.98 -22.35 -10.62
C PRO A 166 18.09 -22.77 -9.44
N GLY A 167 18.42 -22.37 -8.21
CA GLY A 167 17.65 -22.73 -7.02
C GLY A 167 16.22 -22.15 -6.99
N PRO A 168 15.31 -22.80 -6.23
CA PRO A 168 13.93 -22.34 -6.07
C PRO A 168 13.86 -21.03 -5.27
N TRP A 169 12.69 -20.39 -5.29
CA TRP A 169 12.39 -19.30 -4.37
C TRP A 169 12.29 -19.82 -2.94
N GLN A 170 12.97 -19.17 -2.00
CA GLN A 170 13.02 -19.55 -0.60
C GLN A 170 12.54 -18.42 0.29
N VAL A 171 11.66 -18.73 1.24
CA VAL A 171 11.30 -17.81 2.32
C VAL A 171 12.12 -18.20 3.54
N LEU A 172 13.12 -17.39 3.86
CA LEU A 172 14.00 -17.58 5.00
C LEU A 172 13.45 -16.79 6.19
N ARG A 173 13.35 -17.43 7.35
CA ARG A 173 13.02 -16.74 8.60
C ARG A 173 14.26 -16.67 9.48
N ARG A 174 14.54 -15.48 9.99
CA ARG A 174 15.62 -15.28 10.95
C ARG A 174 15.17 -15.78 12.32
N THR A 175 15.84 -16.80 12.82
CA THR A 175 15.77 -17.26 14.21
C THR A 175 17.03 -16.76 14.93
N ARG A 176 17.03 -16.71 16.27
CA ARG A 176 18.07 -16.04 17.09
C ARG A 176 19.51 -16.20 16.57
N ASN A 177 19.91 -17.40 16.13
CA ASN A 177 21.26 -17.67 15.60
C ASN A 177 21.32 -18.32 14.20
N LYS A 178 20.19 -18.51 13.49
CA LYS A 178 20.16 -19.23 12.20
C LYS A 178 19.06 -18.68 11.27
N CYS A 179 19.34 -18.64 9.97
CA CYS A 179 18.31 -18.49 8.94
C CYS A 179 17.74 -19.87 8.62
N VAL A 180 16.44 -20.06 8.86
CA VAL A 180 15.75 -21.32 8.58
C VAL A 180 14.85 -21.11 7.37
N CYS A 181 14.93 -22.01 6.39
CA CYS A 181 14.00 -21.99 5.27
C CYS A 181 12.62 -22.47 5.74
N VAL A 182 11.62 -21.60 5.65
CA VAL A 182 10.24 -21.86 6.07
C VAL A 182 9.39 -22.37 4.92
N HIS A 183 9.69 -21.94 3.70
CA HIS A 183 8.93 -22.31 2.51
C HIS A 183 9.82 -22.26 1.27
N GLN A 184 9.60 -23.19 0.34
CA GLN A 184 10.26 -23.23 -0.97
C GLN A 184 9.25 -23.45 -2.08
N GLN A 185 9.44 -22.81 -3.22
CA GLN A 185 8.63 -22.99 -4.41
C GLN A 185 9.37 -22.60 -5.69
N GLU A 186 8.99 -23.17 -6.84
CA GLU A 186 9.65 -22.89 -8.12
C GLU A 186 9.24 -21.55 -8.74
N SER A 187 7.98 -21.16 -8.58
CA SER A 187 7.45 -19.89 -9.09
C SER A 187 7.61 -18.76 -8.08
N MET A 188 7.66 -17.51 -8.55
CA MET A 188 7.79 -16.35 -7.66
C MET A 188 6.55 -16.23 -6.74
N PRO A 189 6.72 -16.15 -5.41
CA PRO A 189 5.60 -15.97 -4.50
C PRO A 189 4.98 -14.57 -4.62
N SER A 190 3.67 -14.49 -4.38
CA SER A 190 2.96 -13.21 -4.37
C SER A 190 3.44 -12.34 -3.21
N LEU A 191 3.98 -11.16 -3.51
CA LEU A 191 4.38 -10.16 -2.50
C LEU A 191 3.20 -9.58 -1.70
N LYS A 192 1.94 -9.88 -2.10
CA LYS A 192 0.72 -9.38 -1.46
C LYS A 192 0.25 -10.24 -0.30
N GLU A 193 0.73 -11.48 -0.18
CA GLU A 193 0.30 -12.43 0.84
C GLU A 193 1.48 -12.76 1.76
N PRO A 194 1.43 -12.38 3.05
CA PRO A 194 2.37 -12.95 4.00
C PRO A 194 2.02 -14.43 4.15
N LEU A 195 2.90 -15.31 3.65
CA LEU A 195 2.88 -16.75 3.91
C LEU A 195 3.03 -16.98 5.43
N THR A 196 1.91 -16.88 6.15
CA THR A 196 1.81 -17.07 7.59
C THR A 196 0.66 -18.01 7.90
N HIS A 197 0.83 -19.28 7.55
CA HIS A 197 0.16 -20.36 8.28
C HIS A 197 0.86 -20.56 9.62
N THR A 198 0.70 -19.62 10.56
CA THR A 198 0.81 -19.90 11.99
C THR A 198 -0.12 -18.97 12.74
N HIS A 199 -1.15 -19.54 13.35
CA HIS A 199 -1.96 -18.92 14.39
C HIS A 199 -1.05 -18.19 15.40
N THR A 200 -1.28 -16.89 15.63
CA THR A 200 -1.05 -16.20 16.91
C THR A 200 -1.48 -14.74 16.76
N GLU A 201 -2.38 -14.34 17.65
CA GLU A 201 -3.01 -13.03 17.73
C GLU A 201 -2.00 -11.93 18.12
N GLY A 202 -2.23 -10.71 17.66
CA GLY A 202 -1.66 -9.51 18.28
C GLY A 202 -0.97 -8.54 17.32
N GLU A 203 -1.51 -7.32 17.29
CA GLU A 203 -0.88 -6.08 16.80
C GLU A 203 -0.82 -5.82 15.29
N ALA A 204 -1.95 -5.28 14.77
CA ALA A 204 -1.95 -4.56 13.50
C ALA A 204 -1.62 -3.06 13.71
N LYS A 205 -0.54 -2.60 13.08
CA LYS A 205 -0.35 -1.21 12.63
C LYS A 205 -0.61 -1.19 11.12
N MET A 206 -1.52 -0.31 10.67
CA MET A 206 -1.70 -0.08 9.24
C MET A 206 -0.58 0.85 8.74
N VAL A 207 0.18 0.36 7.78
CA VAL A 207 0.84 1.21 6.78
C VAL A 207 -0.17 1.35 5.64
N SER A 208 -0.34 2.55 5.11
CA SER A 208 -1.25 2.85 4.00
C SER A 208 -0.84 2.09 2.73
N GLY A 209 -1.38 0.90 2.59
CA GLY A 209 -1.35 0.05 1.41
C GLY A 209 -2.55 -0.87 1.49
N SER A 210 -3.49 -0.72 0.56
CA SER A 210 -4.77 -1.42 0.50
C SER A 210 -4.59 -2.92 0.20
N GLY A 211 -4.21 -3.69 1.22
CA GLY A 211 -4.26 -5.14 1.26
C GLY A 211 -5.24 -5.63 2.34
N ILE A 212 -5.80 -6.82 2.16
CA ILE A 212 -6.70 -7.49 3.13
C ILE A 212 -5.93 -7.66 4.46
N CYS A 213 -6.21 -6.79 5.43
CA CYS A 213 -5.31 -6.55 6.56
C CYS A 213 -5.72 -7.30 7.85
N SER A 214 -6.89 -7.93 7.93
CA SER A 214 -7.25 -8.80 9.07
C SER A 214 -8.55 -9.56 8.83
N LYS A 215 -8.83 -10.59 9.62
CA LYS A 215 -10.12 -11.32 9.60
C LYS A 215 -11.34 -10.40 9.76
N ARG A 216 -11.19 -9.25 10.45
CA ARG A 216 -12.21 -8.20 10.62
C ARG A 216 -11.57 -6.90 11.10
N VAL A 217 -11.76 -5.80 10.36
CA VAL A 217 -11.30 -4.46 10.75
C VAL A 217 -12.44 -3.71 11.44
N VAL A 218 -12.21 -3.21 12.64
CA VAL A 218 -13.15 -2.31 13.34
C VAL A 218 -12.68 -0.87 13.17
N VAL A 219 -13.53 0.00 12.63
CA VAL A 219 -13.23 1.41 12.35
C VAL A 219 -14.05 2.30 13.29
N ASP A 220 -13.38 3.18 14.01
CA ASP A 220 -14.01 4.25 14.78
C ASP A 220 -14.42 5.38 13.82
N ALA A 221 -15.71 5.64 13.68
CA ALA A 221 -16.21 6.65 12.74
C ALA A 221 -16.22 8.07 13.33
N ARG A 222 -15.84 8.26 14.60
CA ARG A 222 -15.80 9.59 15.22
C ARG A 222 -14.98 10.55 14.38
N HIS A 223 -15.55 11.72 14.11
CA HIS A 223 -14.91 12.82 13.40
C HIS A 223 -14.35 12.44 12.02
N HIS A 224 -14.93 11.42 11.38
CA HIS A 224 -14.65 11.12 9.97
C HIS A 224 -15.65 11.85 9.07
N MET A 225 -15.21 12.24 7.89
CA MET A 225 -16.05 12.86 6.86
C MET A 225 -16.88 11.78 6.15
N LEU A 226 -18.22 11.86 6.24
CA LEU A 226 -19.16 10.82 5.80
C LEU A 226 -18.81 10.22 4.42
N GLY A 227 -18.68 11.07 3.40
CA GLY A 227 -18.45 10.62 2.02
C GLY A 227 -17.05 10.03 1.80
N ARG A 228 -16.02 10.61 2.43
CA ARG A 228 -14.64 10.12 2.30
C ARG A 228 -14.49 8.77 2.97
N LEU A 229 -15.05 8.62 4.17
CA LEU A 229 -15.08 7.35 4.88
C LEU A 229 -15.83 6.28 4.06
N ALA A 230 -17.01 6.63 3.54
CA ALA A 230 -17.82 5.71 2.76
C ALA A 230 -17.11 5.21 1.49
N SER A 231 -16.36 6.09 0.81
CA SER A 231 -15.62 5.74 -0.41
C SER A 231 -14.53 4.70 -0.15
N ILE A 232 -13.71 4.94 0.90
CA ILE A 232 -12.64 4.02 1.30
C ILE A 232 -13.25 2.68 1.74
N VAL A 233 -14.29 2.72 2.59
CA VAL A 233 -14.99 1.51 3.04
C VAL A 233 -15.58 0.74 1.87
N ALA A 234 -16.21 1.40 0.89
CA ALA A 234 -16.76 0.73 -0.28
C ALA A 234 -15.70 -0.03 -1.09
N LYS A 235 -14.52 0.57 -1.26
CA LYS A 235 -13.40 -0.07 -1.95
C LYS A 235 -12.88 -1.28 -1.19
N GLU A 236 -12.69 -1.17 0.12
CA GLU A 236 -12.25 -2.27 0.98
C GLU A 236 -13.25 -3.45 0.99
N LEU A 237 -14.55 -3.16 1.01
CA LEU A 237 -15.59 -4.18 0.93
C LEU A 237 -15.54 -4.94 -0.41
N LEU A 238 -15.28 -4.24 -1.52
CA LEU A 238 -15.12 -4.85 -2.84
C LEU A 238 -13.82 -5.66 -2.96
N ASN A 239 -12.77 -5.28 -2.24
CA ASN A 239 -11.51 -6.01 -2.14
C ASN A 239 -11.63 -7.29 -1.27
N GLY A 240 -12.75 -7.50 -0.57
CA GLY A 240 -12.97 -8.70 0.25
C GLY A 240 -12.88 -8.48 1.76
N GLN A 241 -12.51 -7.28 2.20
CA GLN A 241 -12.32 -6.99 3.61
C GLN A 241 -13.65 -7.00 4.38
N LYS A 242 -13.66 -7.61 5.57
CA LYS A 242 -14.77 -7.51 6.52
C LYS A 242 -14.55 -6.27 7.39
N VAL A 243 -15.48 -5.33 7.33
CA VAL A 243 -15.37 -4.02 8.00
C VAL A 243 -16.55 -3.82 8.94
N VAL A 244 -16.25 -3.42 10.18
CA VAL A 244 -17.24 -3.00 11.16
C VAL A 244 -17.03 -1.53 11.48
N ILE A 245 -18.04 -0.70 11.25
CA ILE A 245 -18.01 0.72 11.57
C ILE A 245 -18.81 0.93 12.85
N VAL A 246 -18.19 1.59 13.83
CA VAL A 246 -18.80 1.93 15.11
C VAL A 246 -18.84 3.45 15.31
N ARG A 247 -19.70 3.94 16.20
CA ARG A 247 -19.90 5.36 16.51
C ARG A 247 -20.33 6.20 15.31
N CYS A 248 -21.28 5.68 14.53
CA CYS A 248 -21.78 6.39 13.35
C CYS A 248 -22.48 7.72 13.66
N GLU A 249 -22.97 7.91 14.88
CA GLU A 249 -23.52 9.16 15.38
C GLU A 249 -22.49 10.30 15.44
N GLU A 250 -21.20 9.97 15.57
CA GLU A 250 -20.11 10.96 15.64
C GLU A 250 -19.45 11.24 14.28
N ILE A 251 -20.01 10.75 13.18
CA ILE A 251 -19.54 11.07 11.82
C ILE A 251 -19.83 12.54 11.51
N CYS A 252 -18.90 13.20 10.82
CA CYS A 252 -19.02 14.59 10.39
C CYS A 252 -19.51 14.72 8.93
N LEU A 253 -20.30 15.76 8.71
CA LEU A 253 -20.69 16.28 7.41
C LEU A 253 -20.20 17.73 7.31
N SER A 254 -19.56 18.10 6.20
CA SER A 254 -19.17 19.50 5.96
C SER A 254 -20.39 20.39 5.79
N GLY A 255 -20.29 21.65 6.24
CA GLY A 255 -21.40 22.60 6.24
C GLY A 255 -22.22 22.56 7.53
N GLY A 256 -22.81 23.70 7.87
CA GLY A 256 -23.62 23.85 9.07
C GLY A 256 -24.89 23.00 9.08
N LEU A 257 -25.45 22.82 10.28
CA LEU A 257 -26.60 21.96 10.54
C LEU A 257 -27.82 22.33 9.68
N VAL A 258 -28.15 23.61 9.55
CA VAL A 258 -29.29 24.10 8.75
C VAL A 258 -29.19 23.63 7.30
N ARG A 259 -28.02 23.79 6.67
CA ARG A 259 -27.78 23.37 5.28
C ARG A 259 -27.96 21.86 5.11
N GLN A 260 -27.37 21.08 6.02
CA GLN A 260 -27.45 19.62 5.93
C GLN A 260 -28.86 19.10 6.24
N LYS A 261 -29.56 19.73 7.19
CA LYS A 261 -30.97 19.47 7.48
C LYS A 261 -31.85 19.76 6.28
N MET A 262 -31.70 20.91 5.63
CA MET A 262 -32.46 21.25 4.42
C MET A 262 -32.23 20.22 3.29
N LYS A 263 -30.99 19.77 3.11
CA LYS A 263 -30.67 18.70 2.14
C LYS A 263 -31.40 17.39 2.48
N TYR A 264 -31.42 17.01 3.75
CA TYR A 264 -32.09 15.79 4.20
C TYR A 264 -33.63 15.92 4.11
N MET A 265 -34.19 17.07 4.48
CA MET A 265 -35.62 17.37 4.33
C MET A 265 -36.08 17.30 2.87
N ARG A 266 -35.27 17.79 1.93
CA ARG A 266 -35.54 17.62 0.48
C ARG A 266 -35.54 16.14 0.08
N PHE A 267 -34.69 15.30 0.69
CA PHE A 267 -34.73 13.86 0.47
C PHE A 267 -36.02 13.23 1.01
N LEU A 268 -36.51 13.66 2.18
CA LEU A 268 -37.77 13.17 2.78
C LEU A 268 -39.01 13.50 1.94
N ARG A 269 -38.97 14.55 1.13
CA ARG A 269 -40.06 14.89 0.20
C ARG A 269 -40.14 13.91 -0.99
N LYS A 270 -39.09 13.12 -1.26
CA LYS A 270 -39.06 12.19 -2.40
C LYS A 270 -39.81 10.90 -2.06
N ARG A 271 -41.07 10.81 -2.47
CA ARG A 271 -41.92 9.62 -2.31
C ARG A 271 -42.53 9.18 -3.64
N MET A 272 -42.84 7.89 -3.75
CA MET A 272 -43.69 7.41 -4.84
C MET A 272 -45.11 7.94 -4.60
N ASN A 273 -45.73 8.54 -5.62
CA ASN A 273 -47.05 9.17 -5.47
C ASN A 273 -48.17 8.13 -5.30
N THR A 274 -48.08 7.01 -6.02
CA THR A 274 -49.10 5.95 -6.01
C THR A 274 -49.11 5.16 -4.70
N LYS A 275 -47.99 4.56 -4.31
CA LYS A 275 -47.85 3.82 -3.05
C LYS A 275 -46.54 4.15 -2.35
N PRO A 276 -46.54 5.09 -1.39
CA PRO A 276 -45.32 5.55 -0.72
C PRO A 276 -44.48 4.43 -0.10
N SER A 277 -45.10 3.33 0.34
CA SER A 277 -44.40 2.17 0.92
C SER A 277 -43.48 1.43 -0.07
N HIS A 278 -43.74 1.51 -1.38
CA HIS A 278 -42.88 0.96 -2.44
C HIS A 278 -41.85 1.97 -2.95
N GLY A 279 -41.88 3.20 -2.45
CA GLY A 279 -40.98 4.27 -2.82
C GLY A 279 -39.61 4.22 -2.12
N PRO A 280 -38.83 5.30 -2.24
CA PRO A 280 -37.56 5.44 -1.54
C PRO A 280 -37.74 5.40 -0.02
N ILE A 281 -37.01 4.53 0.67
CA ILE A 281 -37.01 4.45 2.13
C ILE A 281 -36.07 5.50 2.72
N HIS A 282 -36.57 6.25 3.72
CA HIS A 282 -35.82 7.30 4.41
C HIS A 282 -35.33 6.85 5.79
N PHE A 283 -34.13 6.29 5.85
CA PHE A 283 -33.52 5.86 7.10
C PHE A 283 -33.09 7.03 7.99
N ARG A 284 -33.63 7.12 9.22
CA ARG A 284 -33.31 8.20 10.15
C ARG A 284 -32.07 7.93 11.01
N ALA A 285 -31.77 6.65 11.27
CA ALA A 285 -30.65 6.26 12.13
C ALA A 285 -29.28 6.53 11.46
N PRO A 286 -28.29 7.11 12.17
CA PRO A 286 -26.96 7.41 11.63
C PRO A 286 -26.28 6.22 10.96
N SER A 287 -26.38 5.03 11.57
CA SER A 287 -25.80 3.79 11.02
C SER A 287 -26.40 3.44 9.66
N LYS A 288 -27.72 3.57 9.51
CA LYS A 288 -28.45 3.27 8.28
C LYS A 288 -28.24 4.35 7.21
N ILE A 289 -28.07 5.61 7.61
CA ILE A 289 -27.67 6.69 6.69
C ILE A 289 -26.29 6.36 6.11
N PHE A 290 -25.31 6.03 6.94
CA PHE A 290 -23.98 5.64 6.49
C PHE A 290 -24.01 4.40 5.60
N TRP A 291 -24.75 3.36 6.00
CA TRP A 291 -24.95 2.15 5.21
C TRP A 291 -25.53 2.46 3.82
N ARG A 292 -26.52 3.37 3.74
CA ARG A 292 -27.10 3.80 2.46
C ARG A 292 -26.09 4.56 1.60
N THR A 293 -25.23 5.38 2.19
CA THR A 293 -24.15 6.07 1.47
C THR A 293 -23.16 5.07 0.86
N VAL A 294 -22.70 4.08 1.64
CA VAL A 294 -21.81 3.01 1.14
C VAL A 294 -22.50 2.17 0.07
N ARG A 295 -23.78 1.80 0.26
CA ARG A 295 -24.59 1.10 -0.76
C ARG A 295 -24.69 1.87 -2.06
N GLY A 296 -24.73 3.20 -2.01
CA GLY A 296 -24.70 4.07 -3.20
C GLY A 296 -23.38 4.03 -3.96
N MET A 297 -22.28 3.63 -3.32
CA MET A 297 -20.94 3.53 -3.89
C MET A 297 -20.58 2.09 -4.32
N ILE A 298 -21.48 1.13 -4.12
CA ILE A 298 -21.31 -0.28 -4.49
C ILE A 298 -22.37 -0.67 -5.53
N PRO A 299 -22.02 -1.47 -6.57
CA PRO A 299 -23.00 -2.03 -7.52
C PRO A 299 -23.89 -3.10 -6.87
N HIS A 300 -24.73 -2.69 -5.92
CA HIS A 300 -25.48 -3.53 -4.98
C HIS A 300 -26.59 -4.37 -5.62
N LYS A 301 -26.96 -4.08 -6.87
CA LYS A 301 -27.90 -4.92 -7.65
C LYS A 301 -27.25 -6.21 -8.16
N THR A 302 -25.91 -6.27 -8.21
CA THR A 302 -25.17 -7.46 -8.62
C THR A 302 -24.95 -8.41 -7.45
N LYS A 303 -24.79 -9.72 -7.72
CA LYS A 303 -24.46 -10.72 -6.69
C LYS A 303 -23.16 -10.36 -5.94
N ARG A 304 -22.14 -9.91 -6.68
CA ARG A 304 -20.85 -9.44 -6.11
C ARG A 304 -21.03 -8.25 -5.17
N GLY A 305 -21.81 -7.24 -5.58
CA GLY A 305 -22.07 -6.06 -4.76
C GLY A 305 -22.89 -6.37 -3.51
N ALA A 306 -23.88 -7.25 -3.63
CA ALA A 306 -24.65 -7.75 -2.48
C ALA A 306 -23.74 -8.49 -1.48
N ALA A 307 -22.85 -9.36 -1.96
CA ALA A 307 -21.87 -10.04 -1.12
C ALA A 307 -20.89 -9.06 -0.45
N ALA A 308 -20.45 -8.01 -1.16
CA ALA A 308 -19.61 -6.96 -0.58
C ALA A 308 -20.34 -6.19 0.55
N LEU A 309 -21.61 -5.84 0.36
CA LEU A 309 -22.40 -5.18 1.40
C LEU A 309 -22.62 -6.07 2.63
N ALA A 310 -22.78 -7.38 2.44
CA ALA A 310 -22.92 -8.34 3.54
C ALA A 310 -21.67 -8.43 4.44
N ARG A 311 -20.48 -8.03 3.95
CA ARG A 311 -19.25 -7.96 4.74
C ARG A 311 -19.19 -6.78 5.69
N MET A 312 -20.05 -5.77 5.50
CA MET A 312 -20.10 -4.56 6.32
C MET A 312 -21.06 -4.71 7.48
N LYS A 313 -20.64 -4.29 8.68
CA LYS A 313 -21.54 -4.04 9.81
C LYS A 313 -21.40 -2.60 10.28
N VAL A 314 -22.50 -1.98 10.67
CA VAL A 314 -22.55 -0.56 11.03
C VAL A 314 -23.38 -0.41 12.29
N PHE A 315 -22.86 0.32 13.27
CA PHE A 315 -23.48 0.49 14.59
C PHE A 315 -23.45 1.96 15.05
N GLU A 316 -24.49 2.38 15.76
CA GLU A 316 -24.42 3.53 16.66
C GLU A 316 -23.77 3.12 17.98
N GLY A 317 -22.95 4.00 18.55
CA GLY A 317 -22.11 3.68 19.71
C GLY A 317 -21.15 2.53 19.44
N VAL A 318 -20.66 1.89 20.51
CA VAL A 318 -19.78 0.72 20.43
C VAL A 318 -20.38 -0.46 21.20
N PRO A 319 -21.14 -1.33 20.52
CA PRO A 319 -21.74 -2.50 21.17
C PRO A 319 -20.71 -3.60 21.44
N PRO A 320 -20.94 -4.47 22.44
CA PRO A 320 -20.19 -5.72 22.61
C PRO A 320 -20.30 -6.61 21.35
N PRO A 321 -19.22 -7.29 20.92
CA PRO A 321 -17.89 -7.41 21.52
C PRO A 321 -16.86 -6.35 21.06
N TYR A 322 -17.28 -5.32 20.32
CA TYR A 322 -16.36 -4.35 19.70
C TYR A 322 -15.82 -3.29 20.67
N ASP A 323 -16.39 -3.21 21.86
CA ASP A 323 -15.97 -2.36 22.96
C ASP A 323 -14.57 -2.69 23.48
N LYS A 324 -14.22 -3.98 23.47
CA LYS A 324 -12.91 -4.51 23.90
C LYS A 324 -11.88 -4.60 22.78
N VAL A 325 -12.29 -4.42 21.53
CA VAL A 325 -11.42 -4.53 20.35
C VAL A 325 -10.76 -3.19 20.04
N LYS A 326 -9.49 -3.23 19.59
CA LYS A 326 -8.81 -2.04 19.08
C LYS A 326 -9.54 -1.51 17.85
N ARG A 327 -10.02 -0.28 17.95
CA ARG A 327 -10.67 0.43 16.85
C ARG A 327 -9.62 1.21 16.07
N MET A 328 -9.71 1.10 14.74
CA MET A 328 -8.80 1.76 13.81
C MET A 328 -9.41 3.08 13.32
N VAL A 329 -8.55 3.98 12.86
CA VAL A 329 -8.92 5.28 12.31
C VAL A 329 -8.40 5.34 10.89
N ILE A 330 -9.13 5.99 9.99
CA ILE A 330 -8.72 6.18 8.59
C ILE A 330 -8.31 7.65 8.42
N PRO A 331 -6.99 7.96 8.41
CA PRO A 331 -6.51 9.34 8.38
C PRO A 331 -7.05 10.13 7.19
N ASP A 332 -7.16 9.50 6.02
CA ASP A 332 -7.65 10.14 4.81
C ASP A 332 -9.09 10.61 4.87
N ALA A 333 -9.86 10.11 5.82
CA ALA A 333 -11.24 10.51 6.04
C ALA A 333 -11.41 11.38 7.30
N LEU A 334 -10.37 11.66 8.08
CA LEU A 334 -10.49 12.47 9.29
C LEU A 334 -10.84 13.94 8.98
N LYS A 335 -11.84 14.46 9.68
CA LYS A 335 -12.29 15.85 9.59
C LYS A 335 -11.15 16.84 9.81
N VAL A 336 -10.30 16.60 10.82
CA VAL A 336 -9.18 17.51 11.15
C VAL A 336 -8.16 17.64 10.01
N LEU A 337 -7.96 16.59 9.23
CA LEU A 337 -7.02 16.61 8.10
C LEU A 337 -7.67 17.09 6.79
N ARG A 338 -9.01 16.99 6.68
CA ARG A 338 -9.73 17.20 5.41
C ARG A 338 -10.60 18.45 5.38
N LEU A 339 -10.92 19.06 6.52
CA LEU A 339 -11.71 20.27 6.62
C LEU A 339 -10.84 21.37 7.24
N GLN A 340 -10.67 22.47 6.51
CA GLN A 340 -9.92 23.64 6.98
C GLN A 340 -10.58 24.22 8.25
N ALA A 341 -9.73 24.75 9.14
CA ALA A 341 -10.19 25.41 10.36
C ALA A 341 -11.17 26.56 10.05
N GLY A 342 -12.14 26.79 10.93
CA GLY A 342 -13.19 27.81 10.74
C GLY A 342 -14.39 27.35 9.90
N HIS A 343 -14.27 26.29 9.08
CA HIS A 343 -15.42 25.77 8.35
C HIS A 343 -16.39 25.01 9.25
N LYS A 344 -17.67 25.41 9.20
CA LYS A 344 -18.76 24.74 9.92
C LYS A 344 -18.92 23.29 9.44
N TYR A 345 -19.22 22.41 10.38
CA TYR A 345 -19.59 21.02 10.14
C TYR A 345 -20.77 20.65 11.04
N CYS A 346 -21.43 19.53 10.76
CA CYS A 346 -22.44 18.96 11.65
C CYS A 346 -22.14 17.49 11.91
N LEU A 347 -22.56 17.02 13.09
CA LEU A 347 -22.51 15.61 13.45
C LEU A 347 -23.75 14.90 12.92
N LEU A 348 -23.54 13.70 12.39
CA LEU A 348 -24.60 12.88 11.82
C LEU A 348 -25.66 12.51 12.85
N GLY A 349 -25.26 12.27 14.11
CA GLY A 349 -26.18 12.03 15.22
C GLY A 349 -27.12 13.21 15.45
N ARG A 350 -26.60 14.45 15.47
CA ARG A 350 -27.41 15.66 15.64
C ARG A 350 -28.33 15.94 14.46
N LEU A 351 -27.85 15.70 13.25
CA LEU A 351 -28.71 15.76 12.06
C LEU A 351 -29.84 14.72 12.17
N SER A 352 -29.51 13.49 12.57
CA SER A 352 -30.43 12.37 12.68
C SER A 352 -31.52 12.61 13.72
N SER A 353 -31.15 13.18 14.88
CA SER A 353 -32.13 13.53 15.93
C SER A 353 -33.16 14.54 15.43
N GLU A 354 -32.74 15.55 14.67
CA GLU A 354 -33.65 16.56 14.11
C GLU A 354 -34.55 16.03 12.98
N VAL A 355 -34.24 14.87 12.42
CA VAL A 355 -35.05 14.22 11.38
C VAL A 355 -35.72 12.95 11.92
N GLY A 356 -35.95 12.84 13.23
CA GLY A 356 -36.77 11.78 13.81
C GLY A 356 -36.03 10.49 14.14
N TRP A 357 -34.75 10.58 14.56
CA TRP A 357 -34.07 9.49 15.25
C TRP A 357 -34.16 9.69 16.77
N ASN A 358 -34.93 8.82 17.43
CA ASN A 358 -35.30 9.00 18.85
C ASN A 358 -34.27 8.45 19.86
N HIS A 359 -33.26 7.69 19.41
CA HIS A 359 -32.32 7.02 20.31
C HIS A 359 -31.04 7.83 20.58
N TYR A 360 -31.03 9.12 20.21
CA TYR A 360 -29.85 9.97 20.35
C TYR A 360 -29.36 10.05 21.80
N ASP A 361 -30.27 10.35 22.73
CA ASP A 361 -29.93 10.51 24.15
C ASP A 361 -29.59 9.17 24.80
N THR A 362 -30.33 8.11 24.47
CA THR A 362 -30.03 6.75 24.94
C THR A 362 -28.62 6.29 24.54
N ILE A 363 -28.21 6.50 23.28
CA ILE A 363 -26.86 6.16 22.83
C ILE A 363 -25.80 7.01 23.54
N LYS A 364 -26.08 8.29 23.77
CA LYS A 364 -25.18 9.20 24.50
C LYS A 364 -24.93 8.71 25.94
N GLU A 365 -25.98 8.28 26.64
CA GLU A 365 -25.89 7.70 27.99
C GLU A 365 -25.10 6.38 28.01
N LEU A 366 -25.40 5.47 27.06
CA LEU A 366 -24.69 4.19 26.97
C LEU A 366 -23.20 4.37 26.65
N GLU A 367 -22.86 5.30 25.76
CA GLU A 367 -21.46 5.61 25.46
C GLU A 367 -20.73 6.27 26.65
N ALA A 368 -21.44 7.04 27.49
CA ALA A 368 -20.88 7.59 28.73
C ALA A 368 -20.54 6.47 29.72
N LYS A 369 -21.49 5.57 30.03
CA LYS A 369 -21.26 4.39 30.87
C LYS A 369 -20.12 3.51 30.35
N ARG A 370 -20.02 3.35 29.03
CA ARG A 370 -18.93 2.59 28.41
C ARG A 370 -17.57 3.30 28.56
N LYS A 371 -17.51 4.64 28.47
CA LYS A 371 -16.28 5.41 28.69
C LYS A 371 -15.80 5.30 30.13
N GLU A 372 -16.69 5.33 31.12
CA GLU A 372 -16.36 5.09 32.53
C GLU A 372 -15.72 3.71 32.72
N ARG A 373 -16.33 2.64 32.19
CA ARG A 373 -15.76 1.29 32.23
C ARG A 373 -14.39 1.21 31.54
N SER A 374 -14.25 1.91 30.40
CA SER A 374 -12.98 1.96 29.67
C SER A 374 -11.88 2.71 30.44
N GLN A 375 -12.24 3.70 31.26
CA GLN A 375 -11.31 4.47 32.08
C GLN A 375 -10.67 3.59 33.15
N VAL A 376 -11.48 2.78 33.86
CA VAL A 376 -10.99 1.82 34.85
C VAL A 376 -9.99 0.82 34.23
N VAL A 377 -10.33 0.28 33.04
CA VAL A 377 -9.44 -0.63 32.31
C VAL A 377 -8.14 0.07 31.89
N TYR A 378 -8.23 1.33 31.46
CA TYR A 378 -7.06 2.12 31.06
C TYR A 378 -6.12 2.41 32.23
N GLU A 379 -6.64 2.77 33.39
CA GLU A 379 -5.85 3.01 34.60
C GLU A 379 -5.10 1.75 35.05
N ARG A 380 -5.79 0.61 35.07
CA ARG A 380 -5.15 -0.70 35.33
C ARG A 380 -4.06 -1.00 34.31
N LYS A 381 -4.31 -0.76 33.01
CA LYS A 381 -3.31 -0.96 31.95
C LYS A 381 -2.11 -0.02 32.11
N LYS A 382 -2.33 1.23 32.50
CA LYS A 382 -1.27 2.22 32.75
C LYS A 382 -0.36 1.78 33.90
N GLN A 383 -0.95 1.28 35.00
CA GLN A 383 -0.19 0.71 36.12
C GLN A 383 0.62 -0.51 35.71
N LEU A 384 0.00 -1.46 34.98
CA LEU A 384 0.69 -2.65 34.45
C LEU A 384 1.84 -2.29 33.51
N ASN A 385 1.67 -1.31 32.62
CA ASN A 385 2.73 -0.84 31.75
C ASN A 385 3.90 -0.22 32.54
N LYS A 386 3.61 0.51 33.63
CA LYS A 386 4.66 1.05 34.52
C LYS A 386 5.45 -0.08 35.20
N LEU A 387 4.78 -1.12 35.66
CA LEU A 387 5.42 -2.31 36.23
C LEU A 387 6.25 -3.07 35.18
N ARG A 388 5.71 -3.21 33.97
CA ARG A 388 6.42 -3.85 32.85
C ARG A 388 7.70 -3.10 32.49
N ALA A 389 7.65 -1.77 32.40
CA ALA A 389 8.85 -0.95 32.15
C ALA A 389 9.90 -1.09 33.27
N LYS A 390 9.48 -1.20 34.54
CA LYS A 390 10.40 -1.50 35.65
C LYS A 390 11.03 -2.88 35.51
N ALA A 391 10.23 -3.89 35.17
CA ALA A 391 10.71 -5.25 34.97
C ALA A 391 11.66 -5.37 33.77
N GLU A 392 11.39 -4.62 32.69
CA GLU A 392 12.28 -4.53 31.53
C GLU A 392 13.65 -3.95 31.92
N LYS A 393 13.72 -2.90 32.75
CA LYS A 393 15.00 -2.36 33.26
C LYS A 393 15.78 -3.37 34.10
N VAL A 394 15.11 -4.05 35.03
CA VAL A 394 15.74 -5.09 35.87
C VAL A 394 16.25 -6.26 35.00
N ALA A 395 15.52 -6.61 33.94
CA ALA A 395 15.95 -7.62 32.99
C ALA A 395 17.14 -7.14 32.14
N GLU A 396 17.16 -5.87 31.73
CA GLU A 396 18.26 -5.28 30.97
C GLU A 396 19.57 -5.30 31.78
N GLU A 397 19.53 -4.93 33.06
CA GLU A 397 20.69 -5.03 33.98
C GLU A 397 21.25 -6.46 34.06
N LYS A 398 20.37 -7.47 34.06
CA LYS A 398 20.77 -8.88 34.10
C LYS A 398 21.33 -9.41 32.78
N LEU A 399 20.88 -8.87 31.64
CA LEU A 399 21.33 -9.28 30.31
C LEU A 399 22.69 -8.67 29.92
N GLY A 400 23.05 -7.50 30.45
CA GLY A 400 24.39 -6.90 30.31
C GLY A 400 24.90 -6.85 28.86
N ALA A 401 26.06 -7.47 28.60
CA ALA A 401 26.73 -7.48 27.29
C ALA A 401 25.91 -8.12 26.15
N GLN A 402 24.90 -8.95 26.46
CA GLN A 402 24.06 -9.58 25.44
C GLN A 402 23.12 -8.57 24.75
N LEU A 403 22.88 -7.40 25.37
CA LEU A 403 22.11 -6.31 24.77
C LEU A 403 22.87 -5.63 23.63
N GLU A 404 24.20 -5.54 23.69
CA GLU A 404 25.03 -4.95 22.63
C GLU A 404 24.94 -5.76 21.32
N ILE A 405 24.74 -7.08 21.44
CA ILE A 405 24.51 -7.98 20.30
C ILE A 405 23.09 -7.75 19.70
N LEU A 406 22.11 -7.35 20.52
CA LEU A 406 20.73 -7.09 20.10
C LEU A 406 20.51 -5.64 19.62
N ALA A 407 21.34 -4.69 20.04
CA ALA A 407 21.28 -3.29 19.68
C ALA A 407 21.30 -3.03 18.16
N PRO A 408 22.17 -3.66 17.34
CA PRO A 408 22.15 -3.47 15.89
C PRO A 408 20.93 -4.12 15.19
N VAL A 409 20.10 -4.88 15.91
CA VAL A 409 18.92 -5.58 15.37
C VAL A 409 17.60 -4.91 15.79
N LYS A 410 17.63 -3.98 16.76
CA LYS A 410 16.45 -3.31 17.33
C LYS A 410 16.34 -1.88 16.77
N TYR A 411 15.37 -1.63 15.90
CA TYR A 411 14.99 -0.28 15.43
C TYR A 411 14.04 0.42 16.40
#